data_AF-A0A9W9ZNH0-F1
#
_entry.id   AF-A0A9W9ZNH0-F1
#
_cell.length_a   1.000
_cell.length_b   1.000
_cell.length_c   1.000
_cell.angle_alpha   90.00
_cell.angle_beta   90.00
_cell.angle_gamma   90.00
#
_symmetry.space_group_name_H-M   'P 1'
#
loop_
_entity.id
_entity.type
_entity.pdbx_description
1 polymer ?
#
loop_
_entity_poly.entity_id
_entity_poly.type
_entity_poly.pdbx_seq_one_letter_code
_entity_poly.pdbx_strand_id
1 'polypeptide(L)'
;MPRRHSHVRKTTAAQLLSPRLTGDYCLQFYFHMFGPQMGKLHIFVLAGAQRTALGSYSGNRGERWYKTKADIGSIQPYQIAFEAERGLGWTGDNRTGRDPINTRNM
;
A
#
# COMPACT_ATOMS: atom_id res chain seq x y z
N MET A 1 -17.47 13.23 30.57
CA MET A 1 -17.49 13.23 29.09
C MET A 1 -16.40 12.29 28.58
N PRO A 2 -16.68 11.05 28.13
CA PRO A 2 -15.60 10.18 27.68
C PRO A 2 -15.17 10.55 26.26
N ARG A 3 -13.88 10.85 26.10
CA ARG A 3 -13.22 11.06 24.80
C ARG A 3 -13.22 9.74 24.03
N ARG A 4 -13.99 9.69 22.95
CA ARG A 4 -14.03 8.57 22.01
C ARG A 4 -12.65 8.45 21.37
N HIS A 5 -11.83 7.54 21.88
CA HIS A 5 -10.59 7.13 21.23
C HIS A 5 -10.98 6.47 19.93
N SER A 6 -10.77 7.18 18.81
CA SER A 6 -10.80 6.59 17.50
C SER A 6 -9.71 5.51 17.46
N HIS A 7 -10.11 4.26 17.60
CA HIS A 7 -9.28 3.14 17.19
C HIS A 7 -9.07 3.28 15.68
N VAL A 8 -7.95 3.90 15.30
CA VAL A 8 -7.41 3.79 13.96
C VAL A 8 -7.10 2.30 13.79
N ARG A 9 -8.04 1.55 13.21
CA ARG A 9 -7.81 0.17 12.78
C ARG A 9 -6.61 0.23 11.85
N LYS A 10 -5.46 -0.28 12.29
CA LYS A 10 -4.32 -0.52 11.40
C LYS A 10 -4.80 -1.54 10.38
N THR A 11 -5.09 -1.09 9.17
CA THR A 11 -5.18 -1.95 8.01
C THR A 11 -3.84 -2.69 7.90
N THR A 12 -3.85 -4.01 7.74
CA THR A 12 -2.63 -4.76 7.43
C THR A 12 -2.24 -4.44 5.99
N ALA A 13 -1.50 -3.34 5.82
CA ALA A 13 -0.97 -2.95 4.53
C ALA A 13 0.28 -3.79 4.22
N ALA A 14 0.31 -4.42 3.05
CA ALA A 14 1.54 -4.95 2.49
C ALA A 14 2.31 -3.79 1.84
N GLN A 15 3.61 -3.69 2.08
CA GLN A 15 4.44 -2.63 1.52
C GLN A 15 5.56 -3.24 0.68
N LEU A 16 5.73 -2.71 -0.53
CA LEU A 16 6.87 -2.96 -1.40
C LEU A 16 7.64 -1.66 -1.57
N LEU A 17 8.95 -1.68 -1.26
CA LEU A 17 9.85 -0.55 -1.42
C LEU A 17 10.78 -0.79 -2.61
N SER A 18 10.97 0.23 -3.44
CA SER A 18 12.04 0.23 -4.43
C SER A 18 13.43 0.32 -3.77
N PRO A 19 14.52 0.04 -4.50
CA PRO A 19 15.85 0.51 -4.12
C PRO A 19 15.89 2.04 -3.93
N ARG A 20 16.94 2.53 -3.29
CA ARG A 20 17.19 3.98 -3.21
C ARG A 20 17.65 4.51 -4.57
N LEU A 21 16.95 5.51 -5.08
CA LEU A 21 17.20 6.17 -6.34
C LEU A 21 17.60 7.63 -6.09
N THR A 22 18.38 8.22 -6.99
CA THR A 22 18.76 9.64 -6.95
C THR A 22 18.76 10.18 -8.38
N GLY A 23 18.15 11.35 -8.61
CA GLY A 23 17.95 11.93 -9.93
C GLY A 23 16.53 11.75 -10.49
N ASP A 24 16.38 12.05 -11.77
CA ASP A 24 15.08 12.09 -12.44
C ASP A 24 14.77 10.77 -13.15
N TYR A 25 13.61 10.19 -12.85
CA TYR A 25 13.15 8.93 -13.42
C TYR A 25 11.66 8.99 -13.76
N CYS A 26 11.26 8.20 -14.76
CA CYS A 26 9.85 7.96 -15.07
C CYS A 26 9.43 6.61 -14.48
N LEU A 27 8.64 6.63 -13.41
CA LEU A 27 8.03 5.42 -12.86
C LEU A 27 6.90 4.97 -13.79
N GLN A 28 6.96 3.71 -14.24
CA GLN A 28 5.87 3.08 -14.98
C GLN A 28 5.53 1.72 -14.34
N PHE A 29 4.25 1.50 -14.03
CA PHE A 29 3.78 0.23 -13.50
C PHE A 29 2.37 -0.11 -13.98
N TYR A 30 2.03 -1.38 -13.87
CA TYR A 30 0.68 -1.88 -14.12
C TYR A 30 0.09 -2.41 -12.82
N PHE A 31 -1.21 -2.21 -12.63
CA PHE A 31 -1.94 -2.78 -11.50
C PHE A 31 -3.31 -3.29 -11.94
N HIS A 32 -3.81 -4.29 -11.24
CA HIS A 32 -5.14 -4.87 -11.47
C HIS A 32 -5.88 -4.90 -10.13
N MET A 33 -7.04 -4.26 -10.08
CA MET A 33 -7.89 -4.21 -8.89
C MET A 33 -9.31 -4.60 -9.29
N PHE A 34 -9.63 -5.89 -9.18
CA PHE A 34 -10.93 -6.44 -9.57
C PHE A 34 -11.56 -7.23 -8.43
N GLY A 35 -12.84 -6.96 -8.16
CA GLY A 35 -13.65 -7.69 -7.17
C GLY A 35 -14.32 -6.79 -6.13
N PRO A 36 -15.35 -7.31 -5.43
CA PRO A 36 -16.23 -6.52 -4.55
C PRO A 36 -15.55 -6.06 -3.24
N GLN A 37 -14.45 -6.68 -2.86
CA GLN A 37 -13.74 -6.43 -1.60
C GLN A 37 -12.31 -5.92 -1.84
N MET A 38 -12.05 -5.31 -3.00
CA MET A 38 -10.77 -4.68 -3.27
C MET A 38 -10.55 -3.53 -2.29
N GLY A 39 -9.38 -3.51 -1.67
CA GLY A 39 -9.00 -2.45 -0.74
C GLY A 39 -8.40 -1.27 -1.48
N LYS A 40 -7.21 -0.83 -1.06
CA LYS A 40 -6.56 0.35 -1.59
C LYS A 40 -5.13 0.04 -2.01
N LEU A 41 -4.66 0.70 -3.05
CA LEU A 41 -3.27 0.75 -3.46
C LEU A 41 -2.82 2.21 -3.38
N HIS A 42 -1.85 2.47 -2.53
CA HIS A 42 -1.22 3.78 -2.38
C HIS A 42 0.20 3.73 -2.92
N ILE A 43 0.61 4.79 -3.60
CA ILE A 43 1.98 4.96 -4.09
C ILE A 43 2.55 6.23 -3.47
N PHE A 44 3.70 6.11 -2.83
CA PHE A 44 4.40 7.23 -2.20
C PHE A 44 5.85 7.35 -2.68
N VAL A 45 6.36 8.57 -2.68
CA VAL A 45 7.80 8.86 -2.70
C VAL A 45 8.24 9.16 -1.27
N LEU A 46 9.27 8.46 -0.82
CA LEU A 46 9.90 8.62 0.47
C LEU A 46 11.27 9.27 0.27
N ALA A 47 11.42 10.53 0.66
CA ALA A 47 12.68 11.29 0.57
C ALA A 47 13.01 11.90 1.93
N GLY A 48 14.04 11.37 2.61
CA GLY A 48 14.32 11.73 4.00
C GLY A 48 13.13 11.44 4.92
N ALA A 49 12.65 12.47 5.63
CA ALA A 49 11.45 12.39 6.47
C ALA A 49 10.14 12.67 5.70
N GLN A 50 10.24 13.10 4.43
CA GLN A 50 9.09 13.45 3.62
C GLN A 50 8.47 12.22 2.97
N ARG A 51 7.15 12.13 3.06
CA ARG A 51 6.33 11.10 2.42
C ARG A 51 5.28 11.77 1.56
N THR A 52 5.46 11.72 0.24
CA THR A 52 4.60 12.39 -0.73
C THR A 52 3.78 11.36 -1.51
N ALA A 53 2.46 11.53 -1.59
CA ALA A 53 1.60 10.63 -2.35
C ALA A 53 1.72 10.92 -3.86
N LEU A 54 2.00 9.89 -4.65
CA LEU A 54 1.92 9.94 -6.12
C LEU A 54 0.55 9.50 -6.62
N GLY A 55 -0.07 8.56 -5.92
CA GLY A 55 -1.34 7.99 -6.36
C GLY A 55 -2.04 7.21 -5.26
N SER A 56 -3.36 7.17 -5.34
CA SER A 56 -4.21 6.39 -4.47
C SER A 56 -5.36 5.81 -5.28
N TYR A 57 -5.43 4.49 -5.33
CA TYR A 57 -6.44 3.73 -6.06
C TYR A 57 -7.23 2.88 -5.06
N SER A 58 -8.55 2.87 -5.18
CA SER A 58 -9.41 2.12 -4.26
C SER A 58 -10.52 1.37 -4.99
N GLY A 59 -10.98 0.29 -4.38
CA GLY A 59 -12.16 -0.46 -4.82
C GLY A 59 -11.98 -1.20 -6.14
N ASN A 60 -13.10 -1.67 -6.67
CA ASN A 60 -13.15 -2.35 -7.96
C ASN A 60 -12.90 -1.35 -9.09
N ARG A 61 -11.93 -1.64 -9.94
CA ARG A 61 -11.65 -0.89 -11.16
C ARG A 61 -11.97 -1.70 -12.42
N GLY A 62 -12.66 -2.83 -12.29
CA GLY A 62 -13.03 -3.67 -13.43
C GLY A 62 -11.89 -4.60 -13.85
N GLU A 63 -12.23 -5.52 -14.74
CA GLU A 63 -11.39 -6.65 -15.16
C GLU A 63 -10.40 -6.23 -16.25
N ARG A 64 -9.53 -5.27 -15.94
CA ARG A 64 -8.46 -4.85 -16.85
C ARG A 64 -7.23 -4.34 -16.11
N TRP A 65 -6.07 -4.54 -16.71
CA TRP A 65 -4.83 -3.94 -16.23
C TRP A 65 -4.81 -2.44 -16.47
N TYR A 66 -4.39 -1.70 -15.45
CA TYR A 66 -4.24 -0.25 -15.48
C TYR A 66 -2.78 0.12 -15.54
N LYS A 67 -2.40 0.91 -16.54
CA LYS A 67 -1.05 1.47 -16.67
C LYS A 67 -1.01 2.85 -16.01
N THR A 68 -0.05 3.05 -15.11
CA THR A 68 0.26 4.37 -14.54
C THR A 68 1.68 4.78 -14.90
N LYS A 69 1.85 6.07 -15.15
CA LYS A 69 3.15 6.73 -15.31
C LYS A 69 3.23 7.92 -14.36
N ALA A 70 4.39 8.15 -13.77
CA ALA A 70 4.67 9.31 -12.94
C ALA A 70 6.14 9.71 -13.11
N ASP A 71 6.39 10.98 -13.41
CA ASP A 71 7.73 11.53 -13.42
C ASP A 71 8.13 11.93 -12.00
N ILE A 72 9.29 11.46 -11.56
CA ILE A 72 9.80 11.64 -10.20
C ILE A 72 11.21 12.17 -10.31
N GLY A 73 11.42 13.38 -9.80
CA GLY A 73 12.72 14.02 -9.74
C GLY A 73 13.09 14.41 -8.31
N SER A 74 14.32 14.12 -7.91
CA SER A 74 14.85 14.54 -6.62
C SER A 74 16.37 14.54 -6.60
N ILE A 75 16.93 15.62 -6.04
CA ILE A 75 18.37 15.75 -5.76
C ILE A 75 18.77 14.87 -4.57
N GLN A 76 17.86 14.63 -3.63
CA GLN A 76 18.08 13.75 -2.48
C GLN A 76 17.73 12.30 -2.82
N PRO A 77 18.39 11.29 -2.22
CA PRO A 77 18.01 9.90 -2.37
C PRO A 77 16.58 9.64 -1.91
N TYR A 78 15.82 8.90 -2.72
CA TYR A 78 14.42 8.56 -2.45
C TYR A 78 14.10 7.10 -2.74
N GLN A 79 12.99 6.62 -2.18
CA GLN A 79 12.40 5.31 -2.48
C GLN A 79 10.94 5.48 -2.87
N ILE A 80 10.44 4.57 -3.71
CA ILE A 80 9.04 4.48 -4.07
C ILE A 80 8.42 3.37 -3.23
N ALA A 81 7.35 3.68 -2.52
CA ALA A 81 6.60 2.75 -1.70
C ALA A 81 5.24 2.44 -2.32
N PHE A 82 5.00 1.17 -2.60
CA PHE A 82 3.68 0.66 -2.98
C PHE A 82 3.05 0.02 -1.74
N GLU A 83 1.95 0.58 -1.26
CA GLU A 83 1.23 0.08 -0.10
C GLU A 83 -0.14 -0.43 -0.51
N ALA A 84 -0.36 -1.73 -0.35
CA ALA A 84 -1.61 -2.40 -0.65
C ALA A 84 -2.36 -2.71 0.65
N GLU A 85 -3.51 -2.09 0.83
CA GLU A 85 -4.46 -2.39 1.90
C GLU A 85 -5.50 -3.40 1.42
N ARG A 86 -5.78 -4.43 2.21
CA ARG A 86 -6.90 -5.34 1.95
C ARG A 86 -8.23 -4.63 2.25
N GLY A 87 -9.25 -4.85 1.42
CA GLY A 87 -10.60 -4.35 1.69
C GLY A 87 -11.22 -5.03 2.90
N LEU A 88 -12.19 -4.36 3.52
CA LEU A 88 -12.93 -4.87 4.68
C LEU A 88 -14.01 -5.87 4.24
N GLY A 89 -13.56 -6.97 3.66
CA GLY A 89 -14.41 -8.09 3.29
C GLY A 89 -14.26 -9.24 4.26
N TRP A 90 -15.21 -9.38 5.19
CA TRP A 90 -15.62 -10.60 5.90
C TRP A 90 -17.01 -10.34 6.53
N THR A 91 -18.11 -10.67 5.86
CA THR A 91 -19.35 -11.02 6.59
C THR A 91 -19.10 -12.39 7.19
N GLY A 92 -18.46 -12.42 8.34
CA GLY A 92 -18.03 -13.65 9.00
C GLY A 92 -17.03 -13.31 10.09
N ASP A 93 -17.57 -12.95 11.25
CA ASP A 93 -16.96 -12.83 12.58
C ASP A 93 -15.52 -12.29 12.71
N ASN A 94 -15.40 -11.20 13.45
CA ASN A 94 -14.14 -10.57 13.80
C ASN A 94 -13.49 -11.32 14.97
N ARG A 95 -12.59 -12.28 14.69
CA ARG A 95 -11.53 -12.66 15.63
C ARG A 95 -10.16 -12.73 14.96
N THR A 96 -9.41 -11.66 15.20
CA THR A 96 -7.96 -11.61 15.22
C THR A 96 -7.37 -12.71 16.11
N GLY A 97 -6.38 -13.47 15.63
CA GLY A 97 -5.59 -14.32 16.52
C GLY A 97 -4.66 -15.32 15.85
N ARG A 98 -3.49 -14.85 15.38
CA ARG A 98 -2.21 -15.58 15.23
C ARG A 98 -2.24 -16.97 14.57
N ASP A 99 -1.77 -17.03 13.33
CA ASP A 99 -1.00 -18.21 12.91
C ASP A 99 0.46 -17.99 13.32
N PRO A 100 1.02 -18.77 14.27
CA PRO A 100 2.45 -18.73 14.52
C PRO A 100 3.16 -19.27 13.28
N ILE A 101 4.13 -18.49 12.77
CA ILE A 101 5.11 -18.94 11.80
C ILE A 101 5.72 -20.25 12.32
N ASN A 102 5.57 -21.31 11.54
CA ASN A 102 6.23 -22.58 11.76
C ASN A 102 7.76 -22.37 11.65
N THR A 103 8.46 -22.40 12.78
CA THR A 103 9.88 -22.70 12.84
C THR A 103 10.09 -23.92 13.71
N ARG A 104 10.21 -25.09 13.09
CA ARG A 104 11.10 -26.15 13.58
C ARG A 104 12.01 -26.58 12.44
N ASN A 105 13.25 -26.10 12.53
CA ASN A 105 14.42 -26.64 11.86
C ASN A 105 14.98 -27.72 12.80
N MET A 106 15.31 -28.90 12.25
CA MET A 106 15.89 -30.12 12.85
C MET A 106 15.54 -30.46 14.31
#